data_AF-A0A146K3V2-F1
#
_entry.id   AF-A0A146K3V2-F1
#
_cell.length_a   1.000
_cell.length_b   1.000
_cell.length_c   1.000
_cell.angle_alpha   90.00
_cell.angle_beta   90.00
_cell.angle_gamma   90.00
#
_symmetry.space_group_name_H-M   'P 1'
#
loop_
_entity.id
_entity.type
_entity.pdbx_description
1 polymer ?
#
loop_
_entity_poly.entity_id
_entity_poly.type
_entity_poly.pdbx_seq_one_letter_code
_entity_poly.pdbx_strand_id
1 'polypeptide(L)'
;SHLFKDPPVNTEYSEQVDDVVTKLLNLFVTSQQMIETQEQSAKRKDILNDLEQRISQWVYDTYNKMYGQYMTNYRVGNPATRLAFIQPYGSYYLETHNSSSDVDTVVIFPNYVSEQTFFETFPLLLKQTKGVTKALFIEAKHPILNVIYNGYEIDMQPAKVTASVVNRSIDWLDPKSLEDCSMKSKSVMAAITTNVKVKKIMDELGLFQMFQQLVRILKYGFDQMLITGNKIGYFGGINIVLLVANMMFISQKKMTLCQSLYAFLEYYCRYDFRKPIILCEEVGYVPRELPMQIITITKPEINSTMKVNDSTKFVIQKQLNEARKSFEYMIKLVATALRSDVTKILLKPELCQMIFCKLVEPKKPETPVQFKLMDHRTYFFKDPELKNVLMVQVSSHSQELVEKVKEKLEPLFTSLFKALEELKSDLSGMYARVSYARPRPGWRDVQEGDKFKSSFFVGVAKTEGDKDWLIEKLQAVNKNFRLRCRTHMEKEDVDVQNTIMDMKIEIVNQKSLQE
;
A
#
# COMPACT_ATOMS: atom_id res chain seq x y z
N SER A 1 -1.55 11.99 -27.49
CA SER A 1 -2.44 10.88 -27.88
C SER A 1 -3.17 10.36 -26.64
N HIS A 2 -4.43 10.78 -26.50
CA HIS A 2 -5.36 10.35 -25.46
C HIS A 2 -5.89 8.99 -25.86
N LEU A 3 -5.44 7.91 -25.22
CA LEU A 3 -5.93 6.59 -25.58
C LEU A 3 -7.42 6.45 -25.26
N PHE A 4 -7.94 7.21 -24.30
CA PHE A 4 -9.37 7.49 -24.19
C PHE A 4 -9.60 8.87 -23.57
N LYS A 5 -10.48 9.69 -24.18
CA LYS A 5 -11.01 10.91 -23.53
C LYS A 5 -12.01 10.56 -22.41
N ASP A 6 -12.62 9.37 -22.48
CA ASP A 6 -13.53 8.81 -21.48
C ASP A 6 -13.12 7.36 -21.14
N PRO A 7 -13.08 6.92 -19.88
CA PRO A 7 -12.85 5.52 -19.54
C PRO A 7 -13.86 4.61 -20.27
N PRO A 8 -13.41 3.47 -20.82
CA PRO A 8 -14.26 2.58 -21.60
C PRO A 8 -15.33 1.92 -20.72
N VAL A 9 -16.58 1.99 -21.17
CA VAL A 9 -17.70 1.26 -20.56
C VAL A 9 -17.96 0.02 -21.41
N ASN A 10 -18.00 -1.16 -20.80
CA ASN A 10 -18.40 -2.37 -21.50
C ASN A 10 -19.93 -2.41 -21.61
N THR A 11 -20.43 -2.39 -22.84
CA THR A 11 -21.86 -2.44 -23.19
C THR A 11 -22.27 -3.77 -23.82
N GLU A 12 -21.39 -4.78 -23.81
CA GLU A 12 -21.62 -6.08 -24.46
C GLU A 12 -22.55 -7.02 -23.66
N TYR A 13 -22.90 -6.66 -22.42
CA TYR A 13 -23.80 -7.43 -21.57
C TYR A 13 -25.08 -6.66 -21.23
N SER A 14 -26.17 -7.39 -20.96
CA SER A 14 -27.48 -6.81 -20.62
C SER A 14 -27.46 -6.10 -19.26
N GLU A 15 -28.33 -5.11 -19.07
CA GLU A 15 -28.55 -4.41 -17.79
C GLU A 15 -28.81 -5.36 -16.62
N GLN A 16 -29.56 -6.46 -16.85
CA GLN A 16 -29.80 -7.47 -15.82
C GLN A 16 -28.51 -8.17 -15.33
N VAL A 17 -27.52 -8.36 -16.21
CA VAL A 17 -26.21 -8.93 -15.85
C VAL A 17 -25.42 -7.92 -15.03
N ASP A 18 -25.45 -6.65 -15.44
CA ASP A 18 -24.83 -5.55 -14.70
C ASP A 18 -25.35 -5.50 -13.26
N ASP A 19 -26.68 -5.46 -13.10
CA ASP A 19 -27.34 -5.39 -11.79
C ASP A 19 -26.93 -6.54 -10.87
N VAL A 20 -26.88 -7.75 -11.42
CA VAL A 20 -26.49 -8.94 -10.67
C VAL A 20 -25.03 -8.86 -10.26
N VAL A 21 -24.12 -8.50 -11.17
CA VAL A 21 -22.69 -8.36 -10.84
C VAL A 21 -22.46 -7.22 -9.86
N THR A 22 -23.14 -6.10 -10.02
CA THR A 22 -23.10 -4.98 -9.08
C THR A 22 -23.58 -5.41 -7.69
N LYS A 23 -24.65 -6.20 -7.58
CA LYS A 23 -25.11 -6.78 -6.30
C LYS A 23 -24.08 -7.74 -5.71
N LEU A 24 -23.50 -8.63 -6.52
CA LEU A 24 -22.47 -9.57 -6.08
C LEU A 24 -21.22 -8.84 -5.56
N LEU A 25 -20.76 -7.79 -6.24
CA LEU A 25 -19.62 -6.98 -5.81
C LEU A 25 -19.89 -6.27 -4.46
N ASN A 26 -21.09 -5.73 -4.27
CA ASN A 26 -21.46 -5.10 -2.98
C ASN A 26 -21.52 -6.13 -1.84
N LEU A 27 -22.10 -7.31 -2.09
CA LEU A 27 -22.10 -8.40 -1.11
C LEU A 27 -20.69 -8.91 -0.85
N PHE A 28 -19.84 -8.94 -1.88
CA PHE A 28 -18.45 -9.39 -1.78
C PHE A 28 -17.65 -8.51 -0.82
N VAL A 29 -17.78 -7.18 -0.93
CA VAL A 29 -17.17 -6.21 -0.01
C VAL A 29 -17.53 -6.51 1.44
N THR A 30 -18.79 -6.84 1.71
CA THR A 30 -19.27 -7.15 3.06
C THR A 30 -18.75 -8.52 3.54
N SER A 31 -18.82 -9.54 2.67
CA SER A 31 -18.40 -10.92 2.99
C SER A 31 -16.90 -11.03 3.34
N GLN A 32 -16.07 -10.17 2.75
CA GLN A 32 -14.62 -10.14 2.97
C GLN A 32 -14.21 -9.18 4.11
N GLN A 33 -15.15 -8.71 4.93
CA GLN A 33 -14.89 -7.79 6.06
C GLN A 33 -14.13 -6.51 5.66
N MET A 34 -14.36 -6.03 4.43
CA MET A 34 -13.69 -4.82 3.91
C MET A 34 -14.27 -3.52 4.49
N ILE A 35 -15.35 -3.62 5.27
CA ILE A 35 -15.99 -2.51 5.98
C ILE A 35 -15.96 -2.89 7.46
N GLU A 36 -15.55 -1.95 8.31
CA GLU A 36 -15.61 -2.16 9.75
C GLU A 36 -17.06 -2.14 10.27
N THR A 37 -17.28 -2.82 11.39
CA THR A 37 -18.56 -2.77 12.10
C THR A 37 -18.75 -1.43 12.80
N GLN A 38 -20.01 -1.07 13.10
CA GLN A 38 -20.32 0.14 13.85
C GLN A 38 -19.65 0.15 15.25
N GLU A 39 -19.52 -1.01 15.89
CA GLU A 39 -18.83 -1.16 17.16
C GLU A 39 -17.33 -0.85 17.04
N GLN A 40 -16.67 -1.37 16.00
CA GLN A 40 -15.26 -1.05 15.75
C GLN A 40 -15.07 0.45 15.47
N SER A 41 -15.97 1.04 14.69
CA SER A 41 -15.93 2.47 14.40
C SER A 41 -16.09 3.34 15.66
N ALA A 42 -17.02 2.97 16.55
CA ALA A 42 -17.20 3.64 17.84
C ALA A 42 -15.94 3.53 18.70
N LYS A 43 -15.35 2.33 18.81
CA LYS A 43 -14.11 2.11 19.56
C LYS A 43 -12.94 2.93 19.03
N ARG A 44 -12.75 3.00 17.71
CA ARG A 44 -11.69 3.84 17.11
C ARG A 44 -11.89 5.32 17.44
N LYS A 45 -13.13 5.82 17.39
CA LYS A 45 -13.45 7.21 17.77
C LYS A 45 -13.16 7.48 19.25
N ASP A 46 -13.54 6.56 20.13
CA ASP A 46 -13.28 6.68 21.57
C ASP A 46 -11.77 6.69 21.87
N ILE A 47 -11.01 5.81 21.21
CA ILE A 47 -9.54 5.74 21.31
C ILE A 47 -8.90 7.05 20.84
N LEU A 48 -9.27 7.57 19.66
CA LEU A 48 -8.73 8.84 19.16
C LEU A 48 -9.05 10.00 20.10
N ASN A 49 -10.26 10.04 20.65
CA ASN A 49 -10.68 11.07 21.60
C ASN A 49 -9.90 11.02 22.93
N ASP A 50 -9.68 9.82 23.47
CA ASP A 50 -8.88 9.61 24.69
C ASP A 50 -7.39 9.92 24.44
N LEU A 51 -6.83 9.50 23.31
CA LEU A 51 -5.46 9.86 22.91
C LEU A 51 -5.30 11.38 22.80
N GLU A 52 -6.26 12.09 22.19
CA GLU A 52 -6.23 13.54 22.06
C GLU A 52 -6.29 14.26 23.43
N GLN A 53 -7.09 13.72 24.36
CA GLN A 53 -7.12 14.22 25.74
C GLN A 53 -5.77 14.01 26.44
N ARG A 54 -5.18 12.81 26.33
CA ARG A 54 -3.89 12.48 26.96
C ARG A 54 -2.76 13.33 26.42
N ILE A 55 -2.69 13.52 25.11
CA ILE A 55 -1.64 14.35 24.52
C ILE A 55 -1.81 15.82 24.89
N SER A 56 -3.05 16.31 25.00
CA SER A 56 -3.29 17.67 25.49
C SER A 56 -2.85 17.85 26.95
N GLN A 57 -3.11 16.85 27.80
CA GLN A 57 -2.64 16.85 29.19
C GLN A 57 -1.10 16.81 29.23
N TRP A 58 -0.49 15.94 28.42
CA TRP A 58 0.97 15.86 28.32
C TRP A 58 1.61 17.17 27.84
N VAL A 59 1.01 17.87 26.87
CA VAL A 59 1.47 19.20 26.43
C VAL A 59 1.41 20.20 27.59
N TYR A 60 0.33 20.19 28.37
CA TYR A 60 0.18 21.04 29.56
C TYR A 60 1.25 20.75 30.62
N ASP A 61 1.45 19.48 30.97
CA ASP A 61 2.43 19.07 31.98
C ASP A 61 3.86 19.40 31.53
N THR A 62 4.16 19.20 30.25
CA THR A 62 5.44 19.55 29.63
C THR A 62 5.71 21.05 29.71
N TYR A 63 4.70 21.87 29.39
CA TYR A 63 4.80 23.33 29.52
C TYR A 63 5.07 23.76 30.96
N ASN A 64 4.26 23.29 31.91
CA ASN A 64 4.42 23.66 33.33
C ASN A 64 5.80 23.29 33.86
N LYS A 65 6.32 22.12 33.47
CA LYS A 65 7.65 21.67 33.86
C LYS A 65 8.76 22.54 33.25
N MET A 66 8.61 22.96 31.99
CA MET A 66 9.63 23.73 31.28
C MET A 66 9.67 25.20 31.71
N TYR A 67 8.50 25.80 31.96
CA TYR A 67 8.38 27.24 32.23
C TYR A 67 8.07 27.58 33.70
N GLY A 68 7.77 26.59 34.54
CA GLY A 68 7.46 26.79 35.96
C GLY A 68 6.15 27.57 36.21
N GLN A 69 5.25 27.63 35.23
CA GLN A 69 4.00 28.39 35.29
C GLN A 69 2.84 27.55 34.75
N TYR A 70 1.65 27.70 35.36
CA TYR A 70 0.44 27.01 34.92
C TYR A 70 -0.24 27.76 33.77
N MET A 71 -0.63 27.04 32.72
CA MET A 71 -1.53 27.59 31.70
C MET A 71 -2.95 27.78 32.26
N THR A 72 -3.49 28.98 32.12
CA THR A 72 -4.85 29.33 32.58
C THR A 72 -5.93 29.01 31.55
N ASN A 73 -5.55 28.82 30.28
CA ASN A 73 -6.44 28.55 29.16
C ASN A 73 -6.68 27.05 28.90
N TYR A 74 -6.05 26.14 29.66
CA TYR A 74 -6.28 24.70 29.58
C TYR A 74 -7.18 24.21 30.72
N ARG A 75 -8.22 23.44 30.41
CA ARG A 75 -9.03 22.70 31.39
C ARG A 75 -9.05 21.23 31.04
N VAL A 76 -8.62 20.39 31.99
CA VAL A 76 -8.60 18.93 31.85
C VAL A 76 -10.00 18.43 31.48
N GLY A 77 -10.07 17.57 30.47
CA GLY A 77 -11.34 16.97 30.02
C GLY A 77 -12.26 17.89 29.23
N ASN A 78 -11.95 19.18 29.06
CA ASN A 78 -12.75 20.08 28.22
C ASN A 78 -12.22 20.08 26.76
N PRO A 79 -13.00 19.59 25.77
CA PRO A 79 -12.59 19.55 24.37
C PRO A 79 -12.23 20.94 23.80
N ALA A 80 -12.92 21.99 24.24
CA ALA A 80 -12.73 23.35 23.72
C ALA A 80 -11.37 23.96 24.09
N THR A 81 -10.72 23.42 25.12
CA THR A 81 -9.43 23.93 25.61
C THR A 81 -8.25 23.02 25.28
N ARG A 82 -8.43 21.92 24.52
CA ARG A 82 -7.33 20.99 24.21
C ARG A 82 -6.16 21.69 23.52
N LEU A 83 -4.96 21.41 24.01
CA LEU A 83 -3.71 22.04 23.56
C LEU A 83 -3.10 21.37 22.32
N ALA A 84 -3.52 20.14 22.02
CA ALA A 84 -3.11 19.39 20.86
C ALA A 84 -4.32 18.77 20.15
N PHE A 85 -4.17 18.50 18.87
CA PHE A 85 -5.21 17.94 18.02
C PHE A 85 -4.67 16.74 17.24
N ILE A 86 -5.46 15.69 17.14
CA ILE A 86 -5.14 14.50 16.35
C ILE A 86 -5.99 14.55 15.08
N GLN A 87 -5.34 14.71 13.92
CA GLN A 87 -5.99 14.70 12.62
C GLN A 87 -5.75 13.36 11.91
N PRO A 88 -6.77 12.49 11.81
CA PRO A 88 -6.67 11.29 10.98
C PRO A 88 -6.54 11.64 9.50
N TYR A 89 -5.79 10.83 8.76
CA TYR A 89 -5.67 10.92 7.30
C TYR A 89 -5.74 9.52 6.66
N GLY A 90 -5.36 9.42 5.38
CA GLY A 90 -5.19 8.13 4.72
C GLY A 90 -6.51 7.38 4.54
N SER A 91 -6.45 6.06 4.71
CA SER A 91 -7.61 5.20 4.45
C SER A 91 -8.72 5.35 5.48
N TYR A 92 -8.39 5.78 6.70
CA TYR A 92 -9.39 6.10 7.72
C TYR A 92 -10.20 7.33 7.34
N TYR A 93 -9.54 8.44 7.00
CA TYR A 93 -10.20 9.69 6.58
C TYR A 93 -11.06 9.53 5.32
N LEU A 94 -10.57 8.76 4.34
CA LEU A 94 -11.33 8.46 3.13
C LEU A 94 -12.38 7.36 3.32
N GLU A 95 -12.51 6.79 4.51
CA GLU A 95 -13.42 5.68 4.83
C GLU A 95 -13.22 4.45 3.91
N THR A 96 -11.98 4.20 3.48
CA THR A 96 -11.59 3.05 2.62
C THR A 96 -10.75 2.01 3.37
N HIS A 97 -10.70 2.13 4.69
CA HIS A 97 -10.09 1.18 5.61
C HIS A 97 -10.98 -0.05 5.79
N ASN A 98 -10.38 -1.15 6.24
CA ASN A 98 -11.07 -2.38 6.63
C ASN A 98 -10.92 -2.61 8.14
N SER A 99 -11.53 -3.69 8.64
CA SER A 99 -11.54 -4.03 10.06
C SER A 99 -10.14 -4.13 10.70
N SER A 100 -9.13 -4.55 9.93
CA SER A 100 -7.75 -4.75 10.38
C SER A 100 -6.81 -3.59 10.06
N SER A 101 -7.32 -2.50 9.48
CA SER A 101 -6.47 -1.36 9.11
C SER A 101 -6.04 -0.57 10.35
N ASP A 102 -4.86 0.01 10.27
CA ASP A 102 -4.35 1.04 11.15
C ASP A 102 -5.10 2.38 10.96
N VAL A 103 -4.92 3.29 11.92
CA VAL A 103 -5.33 4.69 11.78
C VAL A 103 -4.11 5.57 11.70
N ASP A 104 -3.83 6.03 10.48
CA ASP A 104 -2.90 7.10 10.17
C ASP A 104 -3.35 8.42 10.79
N THR A 105 -2.51 9.04 11.64
CA THR A 105 -2.81 10.33 12.28
C THR A 105 -1.62 11.29 12.26
N VAL A 106 -1.93 12.58 12.15
CA VAL A 106 -0.99 13.66 12.44
C VAL A 106 -1.37 14.29 13.77
N VAL A 107 -0.40 14.39 14.66
CA VAL A 107 -0.54 15.05 15.95
C VAL A 107 -0.03 16.48 15.82
N ILE A 108 -0.93 17.44 15.97
CA ILE A 108 -0.63 18.85 15.87
C ILE A 108 -0.47 19.43 17.27
N PHE A 109 0.71 19.95 17.58
CA PHE A 109 1.01 20.57 18.87
C PHE A 109 1.76 21.91 18.71
N PRO A 110 1.68 22.78 19.72
CA PRO A 110 2.20 24.15 19.64
C PRO A 110 3.73 24.21 19.71
N ASN A 111 4.27 25.38 19.40
CA ASN A 111 5.71 25.59 19.17
C ASN A 111 6.63 25.29 20.36
N TYR A 112 6.11 25.37 21.58
CA TYR A 112 6.85 25.23 22.84
C TYR A 112 7.09 23.77 23.25
N VAL A 113 6.57 22.80 22.50
CA VAL A 113 6.90 21.38 22.66
C VAL A 113 7.72 20.91 21.47
N SER A 114 8.79 20.15 21.72
CA SER A 114 9.64 19.61 20.66
C SER A 114 9.20 18.20 20.24
N GLU A 115 9.44 17.84 18.97
CA GLU A 115 9.23 16.47 18.47
C GLU A 115 10.09 15.45 19.23
N GLN A 116 11.30 15.83 19.64
CA GLN A 116 12.16 14.98 20.46
C GLN A 116 11.50 14.68 21.81
N THR A 117 11.01 15.71 22.51
CA THR A 117 10.28 15.54 23.77
C THR A 117 9.04 14.66 23.57
N PHE A 118 8.32 14.81 22.46
CA PHE A 118 7.21 13.93 22.08
C PHE A 118 7.65 12.47 22.03
N PHE A 119 8.69 12.13 21.25
CA PHE A 119 9.13 10.74 21.11
C PHE A 119 9.79 10.16 22.36
N GLU A 120 10.42 10.98 23.20
CA GLU A 120 11.09 10.51 24.42
C GLU A 120 10.12 10.28 25.58
N THR A 121 9.11 11.14 25.74
CA THR A 121 8.32 11.19 26.98
C THR A 121 6.86 10.76 26.82
N PHE A 122 6.22 11.05 25.68
CA PHE A 122 4.82 10.69 25.48
C PHE A 122 4.60 9.16 25.42
N PRO A 123 5.47 8.35 24.78
CA PRO A 123 5.33 6.90 24.80
C PRO A 123 5.39 6.30 26.22
N LEU A 124 6.17 6.91 27.13
CA LEU A 124 6.26 6.46 28.52
C LEU A 124 4.93 6.66 29.26
N LEU A 125 4.25 7.79 29.02
CA LEU A 125 2.90 8.05 29.52
C LEU A 125 1.89 7.04 28.95
N LEU A 126 1.95 6.78 27.63
CA LEU A 126 1.04 5.84 26.98
C LEU A 126 1.21 4.41 27.52
N LYS A 127 2.44 3.96 27.80
CA LYS A 127 2.70 2.64 28.40
C LYS A 127 2.07 2.45 29.78
N GLN A 128 1.75 3.52 30.50
CA GLN A 128 1.05 3.48 31.79
C GLN A 128 -0.48 3.48 31.63
N THR A 129 -0.99 3.69 30.41
CA THR A 129 -2.42 3.76 30.13
C THR A 129 -3.01 2.37 29.96
N LYS A 130 -4.07 2.07 30.71
CA LYS A 130 -4.81 0.81 30.57
C LYS A 130 -5.31 0.64 29.14
N GLY A 131 -4.99 -0.51 28.54
CA GLY A 131 -5.40 -0.85 27.17
C GLY A 131 -4.33 -0.59 26.11
N VAL A 132 -3.30 0.21 26.41
CA VAL A 132 -2.13 0.35 25.53
C VAL A 132 -1.21 -0.85 25.74
N THR A 133 -0.98 -1.62 24.67
CA THR A 133 -0.08 -2.78 24.69
C THR A 133 1.26 -2.50 23.99
N LYS A 134 1.30 -1.49 23.11
CA LYS A 134 2.51 -1.06 22.40
C LYS A 134 2.49 0.46 22.26
N ALA A 135 3.65 1.08 22.47
CA ALA A 135 3.92 2.48 22.13
C ALA A 135 5.41 2.59 21.77
N LEU A 136 5.72 2.53 20.48
CA LEU A 136 7.10 2.45 19.98
C LEU A 136 7.39 3.55 18.97
N PHE A 137 8.53 4.20 19.16
CA PHE A 137 9.12 5.10 18.18
C PHE A 137 9.71 4.30 17.02
N ILE A 138 9.37 4.69 15.80
CA ILE A 138 9.93 4.13 14.57
C ILE A 138 10.70 5.23 13.84
N GLU A 139 12.02 5.03 13.71
CA GLU A 139 12.89 5.94 12.99
C GLU A 139 12.72 5.75 11.48
N ALA A 140 12.18 6.77 10.81
CA ALA A 140 11.94 6.79 9.37
C ALA A 140 12.17 8.20 8.82
N LYS A 141 12.04 8.37 7.50
CA LYS A 141 12.13 9.70 6.85
C LYS A 141 11.19 10.72 7.52
N HIS A 142 9.99 10.28 7.88
CA HIS A 142 9.06 10.99 8.75
C HIS A 142 8.83 10.08 9.96
N PRO A 143 9.47 10.35 11.11
CA PRO A 143 9.38 9.46 12.26
C PRO A 143 7.95 9.34 12.78
N ILE A 144 7.60 8.15 13.29
CA ILE A 144 6.22 7.80 13.68
C ILE A 144 6.25 7.20 15.08
N LEU A 145 5.25 7.54 15.89
CA LEU A 145 4.94 6.81 17.11
C LEU A 145 3.81 5.81 16.81
N ASN A 146 4.14 4.53 16.78
CA ASN A 146 3.19 3.45 16.56
C ASN A 146 2.62 2.98 17.91
N VAL A 147 1.30 3.04 18.05
CA VAL A 147 0.58 2.72 19.28
C VAL A 147 -0.43 1.61 19.02
N ILE A 148 -0.44 0.56 19.85
CA ILE A 148 -1.54 -0.41 19.88
C ILE A 148 -2.37 -0.13 21.14
N TYR A 149 -3.59 0.36 20.95
CA TYR A 149 -4.52 0.69 22.02
C TYR A 149 -5.82 -0.10 21.85
N ASN A 150 -6.15 -0.95 22.83
CA ASN A 150 -7.31 -1.84 22.83
C ASN A 150 -7.37 -2.74 21.58
N GLY A 151 -6.20 -3.15 21.09
CA GLY A 151 -6.04 -3.96 19.88
C GLY A 151 -6.07 -3.20 18.56
N TYR A 152 -6.24 -1.87 18.58
CA TYR A 152 -6.21 -1.02 17.39
C TYR A 152 -4.85 -0.35 17.22
N GLU A 153 -4.30 -0.44 16.03
CA GLU A 153 -3.04 0.21 15.64
C GLU A 153 -3.29 1.65 15.20
N ILE A 154 -2.59 2.60 15.84
CA ILE A 154 -2.66 4.05 15.58
C ILE A 154 -1.25 4.55 15.32
N ASP A 155 -1.04 5.10 14.14
CA ASP A 155 0.23 5.70 13.72
C ASP A 155 0.17 7.21 13.93
N MET A 156 1.04 7.73 14.79
CA MET A 156 1.04 9.12 15.24
C MET A 156 2.28 9.86 14.75
N GLN A 157 2.11 10.69 13.71
CA GLN A 157 3.15 11.55 13.17
C GLN A 157 3.07 12.95 13.79
N PRO A 158 4.13 13.46 14.45
CA PRO A 158 4.09 14.79 15.02
C PRO A 158 4.21 15.88 13.94
N ALA A 159 3.45 16.96 14.11
CA ALA A 159 3.55 18.18 13.33
C ALA A 159 3.47 19.39 14.26
N LYS A 160 4.47 20.27 14.17
CA LYS A 160 4.55 21.47 15.00
C LYS A 160 4.08 22.70 14.22
N VAL A 161 3.21 23.48 14.84
CA VAL A 161 2.81 24.81 14.35
C VAL A 161 3.68 25.90 15.00
N THR A 162 3.89 27.05 14.36
CA THR A 162 4.61 28.19 14.98
C THR A 162 3.76 28.92 16.01
N ALA A 163 2.43 28.73 15.97
CA ALA A 163 1.50 29.30 16.93
C ALA A 163 1.65 28.68 18.34
N SER A 164 1.35 29.50 19.36
CA SER A 164 1.25 29.07 20.76
C SER A 164 -0.07 28.37 21.09
N VAL A 165 -1.08 28.51 20.22
CA VAL A 165 -2.38 27.85 20.35
C VAL A 165 -2.68 27.12 19.05
N VAL A 166 -3.04 25.84 19.15
CA VAL A 166 -3.46 25.04 18.00
C VAL A 166 -4.91 25.38 17.67
N ASN A 167 -5.14 25.99 16.51
CA ASN A 167 -6.50 26.14 15.98
C ASN A 167 -7.00 24.78 15.47
N ARG A 168 -8.20 24.37 15.87
CA ARG A 168 -8.84 23.12 15.38
C ARG A 168 -9.50 23.27 14.02
N SER A 169 -9.89 24.50 13.66
CA SER A 169 -10.54 24.83 12.40
C SER A 169 -9.50 25.14 11.32
N ILE A 170 -8.55 24.23 11.10
CA ILE A 170 -7.55 24.37 10.03
C ILE A 170 -8.25 24.13 8.71
N ASP A 171 -8.24 25.12 7.82
CA ASP A 171 -8.58 24.89 6.42
C ASP A 171 -7.39 24.22 5.73
N TRP A 172 -7.47 22.91 5.58
CA TRP A 172 -6.45 22.07 4.94
C TRP A 172 -6.23 22.39 3.47
N LEU A 173 -7.16 23.09 2.82
CA LEU A 173 -7.07 23.48 1.41
C LEU A 173 -6.53 24.90 1.23
N ASP A 174 -6.55 25.74 2.27
CA ASP A 174 -5.94 27.07 2.25
C ASP A 174 -4.44 26.98 2.59
N PRO A 175 -3.54 27.29 1.64
CA PRO A 175 -2.09 27.31 1.91
C PRO A 175 -1.70 28.24 3.06
N LYS A 176 -2.47 29.31 3.32
CA LYS A 176 -2.21 30.26 4.41
C LYS A 176 -2.35 29.62 5.78
N SER A 177 -3.26 28.64 5.93
CA SER A 177 -3.44 27.88 7.18
C SER A 177 -2.18 27.15 7.62
N LEU A 178 -1.24 26.91 6.69
CA LEU A 178 0.00 26.18 6.93
C LEU A 178 1.24 27.06 6.79
N GLU A 179 1.13 28.35 6.46
CA GLU A 179 2.29 29.24 6.26
C GLU A 179 3.26 29.19 7.44
N ASP A 180 2.66 29.21 8.62
CA ASP A 180 3.24 29.14 9.96
C ASP A 180 3.69 27.73 10.40
N CYS A 181 3.94 26.81 9.46
CA CYS A 181 4.45 25.47 9.76
C CYS A 181 5.86 25.26 9.19
N SER A 182 6.67 24.47 9.90
CA SER A 182 7.99 24.05 9.38
C SER A 182 7.84 23.28 8.06
N MET A 183 8.86 23.29 7.20
CA MET A 183 8.84 22.51 5.94
C MET A 183 8.62 21.01 6.18
N LYS A 184 9.17 20.47 7.28
CA LYS A 184 8.94 19.07 7.69
C LYS A 184 7.47 18.82 8.02
N SER A 185 6.85 19.70 8.80
CA SER A 185 5.43 19.60 9.18
C SER A 185 4.52 19.80 7.97
N LYS A 186 4.84 20.73 7.07
CA LYS A 186 4.14 20.91 5.78
C LYS A 186 4.16 19.64 4.93
N SER A 187 5.31 18.96 4.86
CA SER A 187 5.44 17.69 4.13
C SER A 187 4.58 16.56 4.71
N VAL A 188 4.42 16.50 6.02
CA VAL A 188 3.53 15.53 6.70
C VAL A 188 2.07 15.89 6.44
N MET A 189 1.72 17.17 6.59
CA MET A 189 0.35 17.66 6.39
C MET A 189 -0.12 17.63 4.93
N ALA A 190 0.79 17.59 3.95
CA ALA A 190 0.43 17.43 2.53
C ALA A 190 -0.37 16.15 2.24
N ALA A 191 -0.18 15.09 3.04
CA ALA A 191 -0.99 13.87 2.96
C ALA A 191 -2.46 14.14 3.34
N ILE A 192 -2.69 14.91 4.42
CA ILE A 192 -4.03 15.35 4.83
C ILE A 192 -4.68 16.15 3.70
N THR A 193 -4.02 17.21 3.23
CA THR A 193 -4.56 18.06 2.16
C THR A 193 -4.90 17.25 0.90
N THR A 194 -4.06 16.27 0.54
CA THR A 194 -4.35 15.36 -0.59
C THR A 194 -5.66 14.59 -0.35
N ASN A 195 -5.85 13.99 0.83
CA ASN A 195 -7.08 13.27 1.15
C ASN A 195 -8.32 14.19 1.19
N VAL A 196 -8.21 15.38 1.80
CA VAL A 196 -9.29 16.38 1.84
C VAL A 196 -9.69 16.78 0.43
N LYS A 197 -8.71 17.06 -0.45
CA LYS A 197 -8.96 17.47 -1.84
C LYS A 197 -9.57 16.35 -2.67
N VAL A 198 -9.11 15.10 -2.54
CA VAL A 198 -9.76 13.94 -3.19
C VAL A 198 -11.21 13.81 -2.74
N LYS A 199 -11.46 13.83 -1.43
CA LYS A 199 -12.82 13.71 -0.88
C LYS A 199 -13.73 14.81 -1.42
N LYS A 200 -13.28 16.08 -1.37
CA LYS A 200 -14.02 17.23 -1.91
C LYS A 200 -14.40 17.02 -3.38
N ILE A 201 -13.46 16.63 -4.24
CA ILE A 201 -13.74 16.39 -5.67
C ILE A 201 -14.76 15.26 -5.84
N MET A 202 -14.62 14.16 -5.10
CA MET A 202 -15.57 13.03 -5.19
C MET A 202 -16.96 13.38 -4.66
N ASP A 203 -17.05 14.21 -3.62
CA ASP A 203 -18.32 14.74 -3.08
C ASP A 203 -18.99 15.69 -4.09
N GLU A 204 -18.23 16.60 -4.71
CA GLU A 204 -18.72 17.52 -5.75
C GLU A 204 -19.24 16.78 -6.99
N LEU A 205 -18.63 15.64 -7.35
CA LEU A 205 -19.10 14.77 -8.43
C LEU A 205 -20.30 13.88 -8.00
N GLY A 206 -20.65 13.81 -6.71
CA GLY A 206 -21.65 12.89 -6.19
C GLY A 206 -21.26 11.41 -6.31
N LEU A 207 -19.95 11.12 -6.32
CA LEU A 207 -19.40 9.78 -6.56
C LEU A 207 -18.69 9.18 -5.33
N PHE A 208 -18.65 9.87 -4.18
CA PHE A 208 -17.84 9.44 -3.03
C PHE A 208 -18.16 8.03 -2.52
N GLN A 209 -19.43 7.63 -2.46
CA GLN A 209 -19.81 6.27 -2.06
C GLN A 209 -19.31 5.21 -3.07
N MET A 210 -19.39 5.49 -4.37
CA MET A 210 -18.87 4.61 -5.42
C MET A 210 -17.35 4.52 -5.37
N PHE A 211 -16.69 5.66 -5.16
CA PHE A 211 -15.24 5.76 -4.93
C PHE A 211 -14.80 4.84 -3.79
N GLN A 212 -15.49 4.89 -2.64
CA GLN A 212 -15.18 4.05 -1.48
C GLN A 212 -15.28 2.56 -1.80
N GLN A 213 -16.38 2.14 -2.43
CA GLN A 213 -16.61 0.74 -2.80
C GLN A 213 -15.52 0.23 -3.76
N LEU A 214 -15.22 1.00 -4.80
CA LEU A 214 -14.22 0.61 -5.80
C LEU A 214 -12.80 0.56 -5.20
N VAL A 215 -12.42 1.52 -4.36
CA VAL A 215 -11.11 1.50 -3.68
C VAL A 215 -10.99 0.28 -2.75
N ARG A 216 -12.03 -0.11 -2.01
CA ARG A 216 -12.00 -1.32 -1.16
C ARG A 216 -11.78 -2.59 -1.99
N ILE A 217 -12.54 -2.74 -3.07
CA ILE A 217 -12.41 -3.88 -3.99
C ILE A 217 -11.00 -3.95 -4.60
N LEU A 218 -10.47 -2.81 -5.06
CA LEU A 218 -9.14 -2.76 -5.67
C LEU A 218 -8.02 -2.96 -4.66
N LYS A 219 -8.13 -2.41 -3.44
CA LYS A 219 -7.17 -2.69 -2.35
C LYS A 219 -7.10 -4.19 -2.05
N TYR A 220 -8.25 -4.85 -1.90
CA TYR A 220 -8.32 -6.30 -1.72
C TYR A 220 -7.73 -7.03 -2.93
N GLY A 221 -8.20 -6.71 -4.13
CA GLY A 221 -7.80 -7.41 -5.35
C GLY A 221 -6.32 -7.27 -5.66
N PHE A 222 -5.74 -6.09 -5.46
CA PHE A 222 -4.32 -5.83 -5.69
C PHE A 222 -3.44 -6.59 -4.69
N ASP A 223 -3.90 -6.75 -3.45
CA ASP A 223 -3.22 -7.59 -2.46
C ASP A 223 -3.26 -9.07 -2.90
N GLN A 224 -4.42 -9.57 -3.33
CA GLN A 224 -4.56 -10.93 -3.85
C GLN A 224 -3.68 -11.17 -5.08
N MET A 225 -3.52 -10.18 -5.96
CA MET A 225 -2.68 -10.27 -7.17
C MET A 225 -1.18 -10.03 -6.91
N LEU A 226 -0.79 -9.76 -5.66
CA LEU A 226 0.60 -9.46 -5.28
C LEU A 226 1.18 -8.25 -6.00
N ILE A 227 0.39 -7.18 -6.12
CA ILE A 227 0.82 -5.88 -6.70
C ILE A 227 0.61 -4.73 -5.72
N THR A 228 0.65 -5.02 -4.42
CA THR A 228 0.72 -4.06 -3.31
C THR A 228 2.13 -4.06 -2.70
N GLY A 229 2.57 -2.91 -2.19
CA GLY A 229 3.86 -2.77 -1.50
C GLY A 229 4.75 -1.70 -2.12
N ASN A 230 4.52 -0.44 -1.77
CA ASN A 230 5.29 0.69 -2.28
C ASN A 230 6.80 0.55 -2.03
N LYS A 231 7.21 -0.02 -0.89
CA LYS A 231 8.64 -0.24 -0.55
C LYS A 231 9.38 -1.06 -1.61
N ILE A 232 8.70 -1.97 -2.29
CA ILE A 232 9.29 -2.88 -3.28
C ILE A 232 8.89 -2.55 -4.73
N GLY A 233 8.34 -1.35 -4.97
CA GLY A 233 8.02 -0.87 -6.32
C GLY A 233 6.64 -1.27 -6.83
N TYR A 234 5.70 -1.60 -5.95
CA TYR A 234 4.29 -1.83 -6.29
C TYR A 234 3.37 -0.72 -5.76
N PHE A 235 2.05 -0.85 -5.92
CA PHE A 235 1.12 0.18 -5.45
C PHE A 235 1.04 0.23 -3.92
N GLY A 236 1.07 1.44 -3.37
CA GLY A 236 0.56 1.77 -2.04
C GLY A 236 -0.90 2.24 -2.08
N GLY A 237 -1.51 2.40 -0.91
CA GLY A 237 -2.92 2.80 -0.79
C GLY A 237 -3.24 4.12 -1.49
N ILE A 238 -2.35 5.11 -1.39
CA ILE A 238 -2.53 6.41 -2.07
C ILE A 238 -2.53 6.29 -3.60
N ASN A 239 -1.76 5.36 -4.18
CA ASN A 239 -1.75 5.18 -5.62
C ASN A 239 -3.12 4.70 -6.11
N ILE A 240 -3.73 3.73 -5.40
CA ILE A 240 -5.07 3.21 -5.72
C ILE A 240 -6.12 4.33 -5.63
N VAL A 241 -6.06 5.13 -4.56
CA VAL A 241 -6.93 6.30 -4.36
C VAL A 241 -6.84 7.27 -5.53
N LEU A 242 -5.62 7.64 -5.94
CA LEU A 242 -5.42 8.61 -7.02
C LEU A 242 -5.83 8.05 -8.39
N LEU A 243 -5.61 6.76 -8.65
CA LEU A 243 -6.05 6.11 -9.89
C LEU A 243 -7.58 6.07 -9.99
N VAL A 244 -8.27 5.66 -8.92
CA VAL A 244 -9.74 5.63 -8.90
C VAL A 244 -10.32 7.04 -9.05
N ALA A 245 -9.81 8.00 -8.27
CA ALA A 245 -10.26 9.38 -8.36
C ALA A 245 -10.03 9.96 -9.76
N ASN A 246 -8.87 9.69 -10.37
CA ASN A 246 -8.53 10.21 -11.71
C ASN A 246 -9.47 9.64 -12.78
N MET A 247 -9.71 8.33 -12.77
CA MET A 247 -10.68 7.71 -13.68
C MET A 247 -12.08 8.31 -13.52
N MET A 248 -12.56 8.45 -12.28
CA MET A 248 -13.88 9.02 -11.99
C MET A 248 -13.99 10.48 -12.44
N PHE A 249 -12.97 11.29 -12.15
CA PHE A 249 -12.87 12.70 -12.54
C PHE A 249 -12.85 12.88 -14.06
N ILE A 250 -12.13 12.03 -14.80
CA ILE A 250 -12.13 12.07 -16.27
C ILE A 250 -13.49 11.62 -16.81
N SER A 251 -14.09 10.58 -16.22
CA SER A 251 -15.36 10.06 -16.73
C SER A 251 -16.53 11.02 -16.55
N GLN A 252 -16.59 11.73 -15.42
CA GLN A 252 -17.73 12.54 -14.94
C GLN A 252 -19.11 11.86 -15.09
N LYS A 253 -19.14 10.53 -15.19
CA LYS A 253 -20.33 9.72 -15.46
C LYS A 253 -20.64 8.85 -14.25
N LYS A 254 -21.92 8.80 -13.89
CA LYS A 254 -22.40 7.86 -12.88
C LYS A 254 -22.51 6.46 -13.51
N MET A 255 -21.50 5.64 -13.25
CA MET A 255 -21.43 4.24 -13.67
C MET A 255 -21.87 3.32 -12.51
N THR A 256 -22.33 2.11 -12.84
CA THR A 256 -22.53 1.06 -11.84
C THR A 256 -21.18 0.58 -11.27
N LEU A 257 -21.21 -0.22 -10.20
CA LEU A 257 -19.97 -0.79 -9.64
C LEU A 257 -19.32 -1.78 -10.60
N CYS A 258 -20.14 -2.56 -11.33
CA CYS A 258 -19.71 -3.46 -12.40
C CYS A 258 -18.95 -2.68 -13.50
N GLN A 259 -19.57 -1.63 -14.03
CA GLN A 259 -18.99 -0.78 -15.07
C GLN A 259 -17.72 -0.09 -14.60
N SER A 260 -17.72 0.47 -13.38
CA SER A 260 -16.59 1.20 -12.83
C SER A 260 -15.36 0.30 -12.63
N LEU A 261 -15.56 -0.94 -12.16
CA LEU A 261 -14.46 -1.90 -12.02
C LEU A 261 -13.91 -2.34 -13.37
N TYR A 262 -14.79 -2.62 -14.34
CA TYR A 262 -14.35 -2.95 -15.70
C TYR A 262 -13.57 -1.79 -16.33
N ALA A 263 -14.12 -0.58 -16.29
CA ALA A 263 -13.52 0.62 -16.85
C ALA A 263 -12.12 0.87 -16.27
N PHE A 264 -11.96 0.69 -14.95
CA PHE A 264 -10.68 0.79 -14.28
C PHE A 264 -9.67 -0.22 -14.84
N LEU A 265 -10.04 -1.50 -14.92
CA LEU A 265 -9.16 -2.58 -15.38
C LEU A 265 -8.78 -2.40 -16.85
N GLU A 266 -9.76 -2.12 -17.71
CA GLU A 266 -9.60 -1.90 -19.15
C GLU A 266 -8.71 -0.68 -19.45
N TYR A 267 -8.92 0.42 -18.72
CA TYR A 267 -8.15 1.64 -18.90
C TYR A 267 -6.70 1.47 -18.43
N TYR A 268 -6.49 1.08 -17.17
CA TYR A 268 -5.15 1.07 -16.58
C TYR A 268 -4.29 -0.13 -17.00
N CYS A 269 -4.86 -1.22 -17.50
CA CYS A 269 -4.03 -2.29 -18.07
C CYS A 269 -3.36 -1.90 -19.40
N ARG A 270 -3.88 -0.90 -20.11
CA ARG A 270 -3.33 -0.36 -21.37
C ARG A 270 -2.75 1.05 -21.25
N TYR A 271 -2.91 1.68 -20.09
CA TYR A 271 -2.43 3.04 -19.87
C TYR A 271 -0.90 3.12 -20.01
N ASP A 272 -0.43 4.12 -20.75
CA ASP A 272 0.99 4.44 -20.84
C ASP A 272 1.42 5.19 -19.56
N PHE A 273 1.83 4.43 -18.54
CA PHE A 273 2.22 4.95 -17.23
C PHE A 273 3.42 5.92 -17.25
N ARG A 274 4.13 6.04 -18.38
CA ARG A 274 5.12 7.11 -18.57
C ARG A 274 4.47 8.48 -18.72
N LYS A 275 3.17 8.54 -19.06
CA LYS A 275 2.37 9.77 -19.01
C LYS A 275 1.90 10.02 -17.57
N PRO A 276 2.17 11.20 -17.00
CA PRO A 276 1.72 11.54 -15.66
C PRO A 276 0.21 11.36 -15.47
N ILE A 277 -0.17 10.65 -14.40
CA ILE A 277 -1.54 10.57 -13.91
C ILE A 277 -1.67 11.66 -12.85
N ILE A 278 -2.55 12.62 -13.15
CA ILE A 278 -2.79 13.81 -12.34
C ILE A 278 -4.30 13.97 -12.22
N LEU A 279 -4.82 14.10 -10.99
CA LEU A 279 -6.26 14.21 -10.76
C LEU A 279 -6.83 15.59 -11.13
N CYS A 280 -6.05 16.68 -11.03
CA CYS A 280 -6.49 18.04 -11.37
C CYS A 280 -5.44 18.80 -12.19
N GLU A 281 -5.89 19.77 -13.00
CA GLU A 281 -5.10 20.32 -14.11
C GLU A 281 -3.85 21.13 -13.73
N GLU A 282 -3.75 21.62 -12.48
CA GLU A 282 -2.60 22.41 -12.03
C GLU A 282 -1.61 21.57 -11.22
N VAL A 283 -0.56 21.06 -11.87
CA VAL A 283 0.66 20.62 -11.21
C VAL A 283 1.88 21.31 -11.80
N GLY A 284 2.91 21.50 -10.98
CA GLY A 284 4.20 22.01 -11.43
C GLY A 284 4.96 21.05 -12.37
N TYR A 285 6.28 21.16 -12.38
CA TYR A 285 7.12 20.30 -13.21
C TYR A 285 7.02 18.82 -12.80
N VAL A 286 6.71 17.95 -13.76
CA VAL A 286 6.71 16.49 -13.59
C VAL A 286 7.89 15.86 -14.37
N PRO A 287 8.81 15.11 -13.73
CA PRO A 287 9.95 14.48 -14.40
C PRO A 287 9.53 13.50 -15.50
N ARG A 288 10.07 13.64 -16.73
CA ARG A 288 9.51 12.93 -17.90
C ARG A 288 9.96 11.47 -18.10
N GLU A 289 10.95 10.96 -17.36
CA GLU A 289 11.64 9.70 -17.70
C GLU A 289 11.45 8.55 -16.70
N LEU A 290 10.38 8.57 -15.90
CA LEU A 290 10.11 7.48 -14.95
C LEU A 290 9.18 6.41 -15.55
N PRO A 291 9.36 5.12 -15.21
CA PRO A 291 8.51 4.04 -15.71
C PRO A 291 7.01 4.25 -15.40
N MET A 292 6.71 4.83 -14.24
CA MET A 292 5.35 5.10 -13.79
C MET A 292 5.26 6.41 -13.01
N GLN A 293 4.23 7.20 -13.32
CA GLN A 293 4.06 8.53 -12.78
C GLN A 293 2.64 8.76 -12.24
N ILE A 294 2.46 8.66 -10.93
CA ILE A 294 1.21 8.99 -10.24
C ILE A 294 1.49 10.16 -9.29
N ILE A 295 1.01 11.34 -9.67
CA ILE A 295 1.41 12.60 -9.04
C ILE A 295 0.41 12.99 -7.96
N THR A 296 0.93 13.30 -6.77
CA THR A 296 0.14 13.85 -5.67
C THR A 296 -0.34 15.27 -6.01
N ILE A 297 -1.49 15.67 -5.49
CA ILE A 297 -2.23 16.88 -5.90
C ILE A 297 -2.01 18.10 -4.98
N THR A 298 -1.08 17.99 -4.03
CA THR A 298 -0.75 19.00 -3.04
C THR A 298 0.73 19.34 -3.14
N LYS A 299 1.04 20.63 -3.03
CA LYS A 299 2.43 21.12 -3.06
C LYS A 299 3.19 20.77 -1.77
N PRO A 300 4.49 20.40 -1.86
CA PRO A 300 5.20 20.09 -3.11
C PRO A 300 4.68 18.79 -3.72
N GLU A 301 4.41 18.81 -5.03
CA GLU A 301 3.95 17.63 -5.74
C GLU A 301 5.06 16.58 -5.79
N ILE A 302 4.72 15.35 -5.43
CA ILE A 302 5.64 14.21 -5.42
C ILE A 302 5.05 13.11 -6.30
N ASN A 303 5.91 12.47 -7.09
CA ASN A 303 5.56 11.21 -7.74
C ASN A 303 5.46 10.11 -6.67
N SER A 304 4.25 9.64 -6.40
CA SER A 304 3.99 8.61 -5.39
C SER A 304 4.47 7.21 -5.80
N THR A 305 4.95 7.04 -7.04
CA THR A 305 5.47 5.77 -7.60
C THR A 305 6.96 5.80 -7.92
N MET A 306 7.77 6.61 -7.22
CA MET A 306 9.23 6.71 -7.44
C MET A 306 9.99 5.37 -7.34
N LYS A 307 9.45 4.39 -6.62
CA LYS A 307 10.07 3.06 -6.44
C LYS A 307 9.68 2.06 -7.53
N VAL A 308 8.72 2.40 -8.39
CA VAL A 308 8.32 1.56 -9.52
C VAL A 308 9.41 1.58 -10.58
N ASN A 309 9.80 0.39 -11.03
CA ASN A 309 10.75 0.17 -12.11
C ASN A 309 10.05 -0.47 -13.34
N ASP A 310 10.76 -0.70 -14.44
CA ASP A 310 10.12 -1.22 -15.66
C ASP A 310 9.56 -2.65 -15.44
N SER A 311 10.23 -3.46 -14.63
CA SER A 311 9.81 -4.83 -14.29
C SER A 311 8.52 -4.86 -13.45
N THR A 312 8.45 -4.07 -12.38
CA THR A 312 7.26 -3.97 -11.52
C THR A 312 6.09 -3.32 -12.23
N LYS A 313 6.33 -2.29 -13.06
CA LYS A 313 5.32 -1.71 -13.97
C LYS A 313 4.75 -2.77 -14.92
N PHE A 314 5.62 -3.57 -15.54
CA PHE A 314 5.20 -4.66 -16.42
C PHE A 314 4.31 -5.67 -15.67
N VAL A 315 4.71 -6.08 -14.46
CA VAL A 315 3.90 -6.99 -13.64
C VAL A 315 2.54 -6.37 -13.29
N ILE A 316 2.49 -5.09 -12.92
CA ILE A 316 1.23 -4.37 -12.65
C ILE A 316 0.31 -4.43 -13.87
N GLN A 317 0.79 -4.01 -15.05
CA GLN A 317 -0.03 -4.01 -16.27
C GLN A 317 -0.49 -5.42 -16.66
N LYS A 318 0.39 -6.42 -16.50
CA LYS A 318 0.07 -7.83 -16.73
C LYS A 318 -1.05 -8.32 -15.81
N GLN A 319 -0.94 -8.08 -14.50
CA GLN A 319 -1.96 -8.51 -13.53
C GLN A 319 -3.30 -7.79 -13.76
N LEU A 320 -3.29 -6.48 -14.06
CA LEU A 320 -4.52 -5.75 -14.41
C LEU A 320 -5.21 -6.32 -15.66
N ASN A 321 -4.44 -6.71 -16.68
CA ASN A 321 -5.01 -7.33 -17.89
C ASN A 321 -5.54 -8.74 -17.62
N GLU A 322 -4.89 -9.52 -16.75
CA GLU A 322 -5.40 -10.83 -16.31
C GLU A 322 -6.71 -10.69 -15.53
N ALA A 323 -6.78 -9.72 -14.61
CA ALA A 323 -8.00 -9.42 -13.87
C ALA A 323 -9.14 -8.97 -14.78
N ARG A 324 -8.85 -8.13 -15.78
CA ARG A 324 -9.83 -7.74 -16.81
C ARG A 324 -10.41 -8.94 -17.53
N LYS A 325 -9.56 -9.83 -18.05
CA LYS A 325 -10.02 -11.05 -18.76
C LYS A 325 -10.85 -11.95 -17.84
N SER A 326 -10.45 -12.06 -16.58
CA SER A 326 -11.18 -12.84 -15.57
C SER A 326 -12.54 -12.23 -15.25
N PHE A 327 -12.62 -10.90 -15.21
CA PHE A 327 -13.87 -10.16 -15.09
C PHE A 327 -14.81 -10.42 -16.28
N GLU A 328 -14.31 -10.35 -17.52
CA GLU A 328 -15.10 -10.65 -18.73
C GLU A 328 -15.62 -12.09 -18.73
N TYR A 329 -14.79 -13.03 -18.26
CA TYR A 329 -15.20 -14.42 -18.12
C TYR A 329 -16.29 -14.59 -17.06
N MET A 330 -16.15 -13.94 -15.90
CA MET A 330 -17.19 -13.91 -14.86
C MET A 330 -18.51 -13.33 -15.39
N ILE A 331 -18.47 -12.25 -16.18
CA ILE A 331 -19.66 -11.66 -16.81
C ILE A 331 -20.39 -12.70 -17.69
N LYS A 332 -19.64 -13.46 -18.50
CA LYS A 332 -20.21 -14.54 -19.34
C LYS A 332 -20.84 -15.67 -18.51
N LEU A 333 -20.20 -16.03 -17.38
CA LEU A 333 -20.76 -17.01 -16.45
C LEU A 333 -22.08 -16.53 -15.84
N VAL A 334 -22.14 -15.28 -15.38
CA VAL A 334 -23.37 -14.70 -14.83
C VAL A 334 -24.47 -14.64 -15.89
N ALA A 335 -24.16 -14.18 -17.11
CA ALA A 335 -25.10 -14.16 -18.23
C ALA A 335 -25.65 -15.55 -18.57
N THR A 336 -24.83 -16.60 -18.44
CA THR A 336 -25.25 -17.99 -18.65
C THR A 336 -26.10 -18.49 -17.48
N ALA A 337 -25.72 -18.18 -16.24
CA ALA A 337 -26.45 -18.57 -15.04
C ALA A 337 -27.85 -17.95 -14.96
N LEU A 338 -28.07 -16.76 -15.51
CA LEU A 338 -29.38 -16.13 -15.54
C LEU A 338 -30.40 -16.82 -16.46
N ARG A 339 -29.95 -17.72 -17.36
CA ARG A 339 -30.83 -18.45 -18.29
C ARG A 339 -31.51 -19.67 -17.66
N SER A 340 -31.14 -20.09 -16.45
CA SER A 340 -31.73 -21.25 -15.77
C SER A 340 -31.81 -21.02 -14.26
N ASP A 341 -32.95 -21.35 -13.65
CA ASP A 341 -33.13 -21.17 -12.20
C ASP A 341 -32.21 -22.09 -11.36
N VAL A 342 -31.79 -23.23 -11.92
CA VAL A 342 -30.88 -24.16 -11.24
C VAL A 342 -29.47 -23.57 -11.10
N THR A 343 -29.00 -22.82 -12.11
CA THR A 343 -27.65 -22.25 -12.13
C THR A 343 -27.56 -20.92 -11.36
N LYS A 344 -28.68 -20.26 -11.06
CA LYS A 344 -28.71 -19.07 -10.19
C LYS A 344 -28.18 -19.31 -8.77
N ILE A 345 -28.24 -20.56 -8.28
CA ILE A 345 -27.70 -20.96 -6.97
C ILE A 345 -26.17 -20.74 -6.89
N LEU A 346 -25.49 -20.67 -8.04
CA LEU A 346 -24.05 -20.44 -8.14
C LEU A 346 -23.68 -18.94 -8.02
N LEU A 347 -24.65 -18.03 -8.06
CA LEU A 347 -24.44 -16.58 -7.95
C LEU A 347 -24.25 -16.18 -6.49
N LYS A 348 -23.09 -16.53 -5.94
CA LYS A 348 -22.66 -16.15 -4.59
C LYS A 348 -21.54 -15.10 -4.63
N PRO A 349 -21.37 -14.30 -3.57
CA PRO A 349 -20.37 -13.22 -3.56
C PRO A 349 -18.93 -13.72 -3.80
N GLU A 350 -18.62 -14.97 -3.43
CA GLU A 350 -17.30 -15.59 -3.63
C GLU A 350 -16.92 -15.69 -5.11
N LEU A 351 -17.89 -15.65 -6.03
CA LEU A 351 -17.62 -15.61 -7.47
C LEU A 351 -16.74 -14.41 -7.86
N CYS A 352 -16.87 -13.28 -7.15
CA CYS A 352 -16.05 -12.09 -7.41
C CYS A 352 -14.56 -12.31 -7.10
N GLN A 353 -14.19 -13.31 -6.29
CA GLN A 353 -12.78 -13.65 -6.06
C GLN A 353 -12.07 -14.05 -7.36
N MET A 354 -12.82 -14.61 -8.33
CA MET A 354 -12.28 -15.01 -9.62
C MET A 354 -11.63 -13.86 -10.39
N ILE A 355 -12.07 -12.63 -10.16
CA ILE A 355 -11.50 -11.43 -10.80
C ILE A 355 -10.03 -11.27 -10.44
N PHE A 356 -9.63 -11.67 -9.22
CA PHE A 356 -8.31 -11.41 -8.65
C PHE A 356 -7.50 -12.68 -8.37
N CYS A 357 -7.94 -13.83 -8.87
CA CYS A 357 -7.21 -15.09 -8.81
C CYS A 357 -6.62 -15.45 -10.17
N LYS A 358 -5.60 -16.32 -10.16
CA LYS A 358 -5.07 -16.87 -11.40
C LYS A 358 -6.04 -17.91 -11.95
N LEU A 359 -6.60 -17.63 -13.13
CA LEU A 359 -7.28 -18.62 -13.95
C LEU A 359 -6.23 -19.50 -14.65
N VAL A 360 -6.21 -20.80 -14.33
CA VAL A 360 -5.33 -21.78 -14.95
C VAL A 360 -6.14 -22.70 -15.85
N GLU A 361 -5.77 -22.73 -17.14
CA GLU A 361 -6.35 -23.66 -18.11
C GLU A 361 -5.94 -25.11 -17.80
N PRO A 362 -6.87 -26.07 -17.87
CA PRO A 362 -6.52 -27.48 -17.68
C PRO A 362 -5.69 -27.97 -18.87
N LYS A 363 -4.68 -28.82 -18.59
CA LYS A 363 -3.75 -29.35 -19.59
C LYS A 363 -4.40 -30.28 -20.64
N LYS A 364 -5.64 -30.72 -20.43
CA LYS A 364 -6.45 -31.49 -21.37
C LYS A 364 -7.89 -30.98 -21.37
N PRO A 365 -8.43 -30.53 -22.51
CA PRO A 365 -9.83 -30.11 -22.63
C PRO A 365 -10.73 -31.34 -22.81
N GLU A 366 -10.90 -32.14 -21.77
CA GLU A 366 -11.85 -33.28 -21.81
C GLU A 366 -13.30 -32.82 -21.57
N THR A 367 -13.48 -31.58 -21.10
CA THR A 367 -14.78 -30.91 -20.98
C THR A 367 -14.66 -29.43 -21.34
N PRO A 368 -15.72 -28.79 -21.86
CA PRO A 368 -15.70 -27.36 -22.12
C PRO A 368 -15.62 -26.62 -20.78
N VAL A 369 -14.49 -25.97 -20.55
CA VAL A 369 -14.33 -24.86 -19.60
C VAL A 369 -14.41 -25.22 -18.11
N GLN A 370 -13.38 -25.91 -17.58
CA GLN A 370 -13.08 -25.90 -16.15
C GLN A 370 -11.73 -25.22 -15.89
N PHE A 371 -11.74 -23.90 -15.67
CA PHE A 371 -10.56 -23.21 -15.15
C PHE A 371 -10.38 -23.55 -13.67
N LYS A 372 -9.14 -23.83 -13.26
CA LYS A 372 -8.80 -23.91 -11.83
C LYS A 372 -8.43 -22.52 -11.32
N LEU A 373 -9.10 -22.09 -10.27
CA LEU A 373 -8.72 -20.89 -9.52
C LEU A 373 -7.52 -21.19 -8.65
N MET A 374 -6.45 -20.42 -8.81
CA MET A 374 -5.28 -20.49 -7.94
C MET A 374 -5.01 -19.12 -7.32
N ASP A 375 -4.79 -19.13 -6.01
CA ASP A 375 -4.31 -17.97 -5.26
C ASP A 375 -2.91 -17.55 -5.75
N HIS A 376 -2.66 -16.25 -5.94
CA HIS A 376 -1.37 -15.82 -6.50
C HIS A 376 -0.19 -16.03 -5.54
N ARG A 377 -0.40 -16.10 -4.22
CA ARG A 377 0.67 -16.38 -3.24
C ARG A 377 1.24 -17.76 -3.45
N THR A 378 0.37 -18.75 -3.71
CA THR A 378 0.80 -20.11 -4.06
C THR A 378 1.22 -20.24 -5.53
N TYR A 379 0.53 -19.56 -6.45
CA TYR A 379 0.84 -19.60 -7.87
C TYR A 379 2.20 -18.95 -8.19
N PHE A 380 2.68 -17.99 -7.41
CA PHE A 380 4.01 -17.39 -7.60
C PHE A 380 5.12 -18.45 -7.72
N PHE A 381 5.10 -19.48 -6.87
CA PHE A 381 6.06 -20.60 -6.90
C PHE A 381 5.71 -21.67 -7.95
N LYS A 382 4.64 -21.49 -8.72
CA LYS A 382 4.18 -22.39 -9.79
C LYS A 382 4.11 -21.71 -11.16
N ASP A 383 4.34 -20.39 -11.22
CA ASP A 383 4.29 -19.59 -12.42
C ASP A 383 5.37 -20.05 -13.41
N PRO A 384 4.99 -20.67 -14.56
CA PRO A 384 5.95 -21.26 -15.48
C PRO A 384 6.88 -20.24 -16.13
N GLU A 385 6.55 -18.94 -16.06
CA GLU A 385 7.41 -17.85 -16.50
C GLU A 385 8.58 -17.59 -15.53
N LEU A 386 8.40 -17.86 -14.24
CA LEU A 386 9.39 -17.63 -13.18
C LEU A 386 10.29 -18.86 -12.98
N LYS A 387 11.19 -19.10 -13.93
CA LYS A 387 12.06 -20.30 -13.93
C LYS A 387 13.02 -20.37 -12.75
N ASN A 388 13.47 -19.21 -12.27
CA ASN A 388 14.38 -19.10 -11.14
C ASN A 388 13.77 -18.18 -10.08
N VAL A 389 14.02 -18.48 -8.82
CA VAL A 389 13.61 -17.61 -7.71
C VAL A 389 14.86 -17.25 -6.91
N LEU A 390 15.16 -15.97 -6.83
CA LEU A 390 16.17 -15.47 -5.90
C LEU A 390 15.52 -15.38 -4.52
N MET A 391 16.06 -16.11 -3.56
CA MET A 391 15.64 -16.09 -2.16
C MET A 391 16.67 -15.30 -1.35
N VAL A 392 16.21 -14.31 -0.58
CA VAL A 392 16.99 -13.59 0.41
C VAL A 392 16.47 -14.00 1.78
N GLN A 393 17.29 -14.71 2.56
CA GLN A 393 16.88 -15.28 3.85
C GLN A 393 17.79 -14.80 4.98
N VAL A 394 17.17 -14.30 6.03
CA VAL A 394 17.82 -13.96 7.30
C VAL A 394 17.37 -14.92 8.38
N SER A 395 18.23 -15.18 9.37
CA SER A 395 17.86 -16.04 10.49
C SER A 395 18.57 -15.64 11.78
N SER A 396 17.87 -15.69 12.90
CA SER A 396 18.44 -15.49 14.24
C SER A 396 17.67 -16.29 15.28
N HIS A 397 18.26 -16.47 16.46
CA HIS A 397 17.56 -16.98 17.65
C HIS A 397 16.66 -15.91 18.31
N SER A 398 16.78 -14.64 17.91
CA SER A 398 15.92 -13.55 18.36
C SER A 398 14.98 -13.08 17.25
N GLN A 399 13.66 -13.18 17.48
CA GLN A 399 12.65 -12.67 16.57
C GLN A 399 12.74 -11.15 16.41
N GLU A 400 12.98 -10.42 17.49
CA GLU A 400 13.13 -8.95 17.48
C GLU A 400 14.31 -8.53 16.58
N LEU A 401 15.42 -9.26 16.64
CA LEU A 401 16.57 -9.00 15.78
C LEU A 401 16.24 -9.25 14.30
N VAL A 402 15.49 -10.32 14.00
CA VAL A 402 15.04 -10.60 12.63
C VAL A 402 14.18 -9.46 12.09
N GLU A 403 13.21 -8.98 12.86
CA GLU A 403 12.36 -7.84 12.44
C GLU A 403 13.18 -6.56 12.23
N LYS A 404 14.09 -6.23 13.15
CA LYS A 404 15.01 -5.09 13.01
C LYS A 404 15.85 -5.19 11.73
N VAL A 405 16.36 -6.37 11.42
CA VAL A 405 17.13 -6.61 10.19
C VAL A 405 16.26 -6.50 8.94
N LYS A 406 15.02 -7.02 8.95
CA LYS A 406 14.05 -6.88 7.84
C LYS A 406 13.80 -5.41 7.52
N GLU A 407 13.51 -4.59 8.53
CA GLU A 407 13.25 -3.15 8.37
C GLU A 407 14.43 -2.40 7.75
N LYS A 408 15.65 -2.79 8.09
CA LYS A 408 16.89 -2.18 7.57
C LYS A 408 17.25 -2.69 6.16
N LEU A 409 16.89 -3.92 5.81
CA LEU A 409 17.14 -4.51 4.48
C LEU A 409 16.15 -4.04 3.41
N GLU A 410 14.87 -3.89 3.75
CA GLU A 410 13.80 -3.54 2.79
C GLU A 410 14.11 -2.30 1.92
N PRO A 411 14.64 -1.18 2.46
CA PRO A 411 15.02 -0.01 1.66
C PRO A 411 16.04 -0.33 0.55
N LEU A 412 16.89 -1.33 0.77
CA LEU A 412 17.97 -1.71 -0.15
C LEU A 412 17.48 -2.56 -1.32
N PHE A 413 16.31 -3.21 -1.21
CA PHE A 413 15.78 -4.09 -2.27
C PHE A 413 15.56 -3.38 -3.60
N THR A 414 15.28 -2.08 -3.60
CA THR A 414 15.20 -1.27 -4.82
C THR A 414 16.48 -1.35 -5.66
N SER A 415 17.66 -1.40 -5.01
CA SER A 415 18.95 -1.57 -5.69
C SER A 415 19.14 -2.97 -6.27
N LEU A 416 18.67 -4.00 -5.57
CA LEU A 416 18.66 -5.38 -6.06
C LEU A 416 17.80 -5.49 -7.31
N PHE A 417 16.60 -4.91 -7.30
CA PHE A 417 15.69 -4.96 -8.44
C PHE A 417 16.25 -4.21 -9.65
N LYS A 418 16.91 -3.06 -9.43
CA LYS A 418 17.59 -2.34 -10.50
C LYS A 418 18.73 -3.16 -11.11
N ALA A 419 19.55 -3.81 -10.29
CA ALA A 419 20.63 -4.67 -10.78
C ALA A 419 20.11 -5.85 -11.60
N LEU A 420 18.98 -6.45 -11.19
CA LEU A 420 18.31 -7.51 -11.96
C LEU A 420 17.73 -6.99 -13.28
N GLU A 421 17.31 -5.73 -13.32
CA GLU A 421 16.76 -5.09 -14.51
C GLU A 421 17.84 -4.70 -15.53
N GLU A 422 19.05 -4.32 -15.08
CA GLU A 422 20.19 -4.03 -15.96
C GLU A 422 20.63 -5.27 -16.78
N LEU A 423 20.31 -6.48 -16.31
CA LEU A 423 20.50 -7.73 -17.06
C LEU A 423 19.59 -7.84 -18.31
N LYS A 424 18.63 -6.91 -18.51
CA LYS A 424 17.82 -6.80 -19.73
C LYS A 424 18.60 -6.22 -20.91
N SER A 425 19.53 -5.31 -20.62
CA SER A 425 20.21 -4.43 -21.59
C SER A 425 21.63 -4.87 -21.95
N ASP A 426 22.13 -5.99 -21.42
CA ASP A 426 23.44 -6.53 -21.81
C ASP A 426 23.35 -7.04 -23.27
N LEU A 427 23.83 -6.19 -24.19
CA LEU A 427 23.74 -6.36 -25.66
C LEU A 427 24.81 -7.31 -26.21
N SER A 428 25.64 -7.91 -25.37
CA SER A 428 26.59 -8.93 -25.81
C SER A 428 25.82 -10.12 -26.41
N GLY A 429 26.09 -10.42 -27.69
CA GLY A 429 25.33 -11.39 -28.48
C GLY A 429 25.37 -12.81 -27.88
N MET A 430 24.28 -13.56 -28.07
CA MET A 430 24.02 -14.96 -27.65
C MET A 430 23.69 -15.24 -26.16
N TYR A 431 23.76 -14.28 -25.25
CA TYR A 431 23.52 -14.54 -23.82
C TYR A 431 22.04 -14.46 -23.39
N ALA A 432 21.66 -15.26 -22.38
CA ALA A 432 20.30 -15.27 -21.82
C ALA A 432 19.94 -13.91 -21.20
N ARG A 433 18.72 -13.42 -21.41
CA ARG A 433 18.25 -12.17 -20.80
C ARG A 433 17.19 -12.44 -19.74
N VAL A 434 17.14 -11.59 -18.72
CA VAL A 434 16.01 -11.57 -17.79
C VAL A 434 14.91 -10.75 -18.45
N SER A 435 13.68 -11.27 -18.63
CA SER A 435 12.59 -10.44 -19.18
C SER A 435 12.11 -9.40 -18.18
N TYR A 436 11.95 -9.81 -16.94
CA TYR A 436 11.53 -8.99 -15.82
C TYR A 436 11.86 -9.71 -14.51
N ALA A 437 12.03 -8.94 -13.45
CA ALA A 437 12.03 -9.44 -12.08
C ALA A 437 10.67 -9.16 -11.43
N ARG A 438 10.15 -10.14 -10.68
CA ARG A 438 8.90 -10.05 -9.93
C ARG A 438 9.19 -10.22 -8.45
N PRO A 439 9.43 -9.14 -7.69
CA PRO A 439 9.46 -9.21 -6.24
C PRO A 439 8.14 -9.78 -5.72
N ARG A 440 8.19 -10.66 -4.73
CA ARG A 440 6.99 -11.11 -4.02
C ARG A 440 6.75 -10.18 -2.82
N PRO A 441 5.58 -9.52 -2.71
CA PRO A 441 5.25 -8.75 -1.51
C PRO A 441 5.28 -9.60 -0.24
N GLY A 442 5.87 -9.03 0.81
CA GLY A 442 5.95 -9.62 2.14
C GLY A 442 7.05 -10.68 2.31
N TRP A 443 7.53 -10.79 3.54
CA TRP A 443 8.41 -11.86 4.00
C TRP A 443 7.62 -13.13 4.29
N ARG A 444 8.27 -14.29 4.19
CA ARG A 444 7.79 -15.56 4.70
C ARG A 444 8.56 -15.89 5.98
N ASP A 445 7.88 -15.77 7.11
CA ASP A 445 8.46 -16.07 8.41
C ASP A 445 8.18 -17.53 8.80
N VAL A 446 9.20 -18.24 9.26
CA VAL A 446 9.15 -19.65 9.67
C VAL A 446 10.00 -19.79 10.93
N GLN A 447 9.43 -20.42 11.97
CA GLN A 447 10.19 -20.84 13.13
C GLN A 447 10.58 -22.31 12.97
N GLU A 448 11.87 -22.60 13.06
CA GLU A 448 12.41 -23.95 12.89
C GLU A 448 13.32 -24.27 14.09
N GLY A 449 12.78 -25.03 15.03
CA GLY A 449 13.36 -25.18 16.37
C GLY A 449 13.46 -23.82 17.07
N ASP A 450 14.65 -23.49 17.56
CA ASP A 450 14.93 -22.23 18.27
C ASP A 450 15.34 -21.08 17.32
N LYS A 451 15.30 -21.28 16.00
CA LYS A 451 15.68 -20.25 15.02
C LYS A 451 14.46 -19.68 14.32
N PHE A 452 14.38 -18.36 14.30
CA PHE A 452 13.46 -17.60 13.47
C PHE A 452 14.13 -17.36 12.11
N LYS A 453 13.44 -17.73 11.03
CA LYS A 453 13.89 -17.58 9.64
C LYS A 453 12.88 -16.72 8.89
N SER A 454 13.37 -15.72 8.16
CA SER A 454 12.54 -14.87 7.30
C SER A 454 13.10 -14.84 5.90
N SER A 455 12.27 -15.20 4.92
CA SER A 455 12.66 -15.27 3.51
C SER A 455 11.87 -14.30 2.65
N PHE A 456 12.57 -13.50 1.85
CA PHE A 456 12.02 -12.65 0.79
C PHE A 456 12.34 -13.27 -0.58
N PHE A 457 11.39 -13.23 -1.51
CA PHE A 457 11.50 -13.92 -2.80
C PHE A 457 11.39 -12.95 -3.97
N VAL A 458 12.23 -13.15 -4.99
CA VAL A 458 12.16 -12.43 -6.27
C VAL A 458 12.15 -13.46 -7.38
N GLY A 459 11.04 -13.53 -8.11
CA GLY A 459 10.92 -14.37 -9.29
C GLY A 459 11.69 -13.74 -10.45
N VAL A 460 12.51 -14.52 -11.14
CA VAL A 460 13.29 -14.07 -12.29
C VAL A 460 12.74 -14.76 -13.53
N ALA A 461 12.12 -13.97 -14.41
CA ALA A 461 11.56 -14.47 -15.65
C ALA A 461 12.68 -14.71 -16.67
N LYS A 462 12.76 -15.94 -17.19
CA LYS A 462 13.81 -16.36 -18.13
C LYS A 462 13.44 -16.01 -19.57
N THR A 463 14.40 -15.54 -20.38
CA THR A 463 14.37 -15.71 -21.85
C THR A 463 15.40 -16.73 -22.33
N GLU A 464 15.24 -17.12 -23.60
CA GLU A 464 16.15 -17.96 -24.37
C GLU A 464 17.63 -17.51 -24.23
N GLY A 465 18.55 -18.47 -24.19
CA GLY A 465 20.00 -18.26 -24.06
C GLY A 465 20.69 -19.15 -23.01
N ASP A 466 21.98 -18.91 -22.82
CA ASP A 466 22.91 -19.64 -21.94
C ASP A 466 22.54 -19.55 -20.44
N LYS A 467 22.35 -20.70 -19.80
CA LYS A 467 22.02 -20.79 -18.36
C LYS A 467 23.21 -20.47 -17.48
N ASP A 468 24.43 -20.82 -17.89
CA ASP A 468 25.62 -20.70 -17.06
C ASP A 468 26.00 -19.23 -16.92
N TRP A 469 25.91 -18.46 -18.01
CA TRP A 469 26.02 -17.01 -18.00
C TRP A 469 25.02 -16.35 -17.03
N LEU A 470 23.75 -16.78 -17.05
CA LEU A 470 22.72 -16.19 -16.17
C LEU A 470 23.03 -16.47 -14.70
N ILE A 471 23.50 -17.68 -14.38
CA ILE A 471 23.91 -18.04 -13.02
C ILE A 471 25.09 -17.16 -12.58
N GLU A 472 26.11 -16.99 -13.42
CA GLU A 472 27.27 -16.15 -13.13
C GLU A 472 26.86 -14.69 -12.85
N LYS A 473 25.99 -14.11 -13.70
CA LYS A 473 25.51 -12.74 -13.52
C LYS A 473 24.66 -12.58 -12.27
N LEU A 474 23.78 -13.53 -11.96
CA LEU A 474 23.00 -13.50 -10.73
C LEU A 474 23.90 -13.64 -9.48
N GLN A 475 24.98 -14.42 -9.55
CA GLN A 475 25.99 -14.47 -8.49
C GLN A 475 26.71 -13.13 -8.32
N ALA A 476 27.04 -12.44 -9.41
CA ALA A 476 27.62 -11.09 -9.35
C ALA A 476 26.65 -10.07 -8.72
N VAL A 477 25.37 -10.10 -9.08
CA VAL A 477 24.31 -9.26 -8.47
C VAL A 477 24.22 -9.53 -6.96
N ASN A 478 24.24 -10.80 -6.55
CA ASN A 478 24.25 -11.20 -5.15
C ASN A 478 25.46 -10.63 -4.39
N LYS A 479 26.68 -10.80 -4.93
CA LYS A 479 27.92 -10.30 -4.33
C LYS A 479 27.87 -8.78 -4.13
N ASN A 480 27.42 -8.04 -5.13
CA ASN A 480 27.31 -6.58 -5.07
C ASN A 480 26.24 -6.14 -4.06
N PHE A 481 25.10 -6.83 -4.01
CA PHE A 481 24.04 -6.52 -3.05
C PHE A 481 24.49 -6.77 -1.61
N ARG A 482 25.22 -7.88 -1.34
CA ARG A 482 25.83 -8.15 -0.02
C ARG A 482 26.79 -7.05 0.41
N LEU A 483 27.65 -6.60 -0.49
CA LEU A 483 28.60 -5.52 -0.21
C LEU A 483 27.86 -4.23 0.18
N ARG A 484 26.81 -3.89 -0.57
CA ARG A 484 25.98 -2.71 -0.28
C ARG A 484 25.26 -2.82 1.07
N CYS A 485 24.73 -4.00 1.40
CA CYS A 485 24.14 -4.25 2.70
C CYS A 485 25.18 -4.04 3.81
N ARG A 486 26.39 -4.60 3.66
CA ARG A 486 27.46 -4.40 4.65
C ARG A 486 27.76 -2.92 4.88
N THR A 487 28.00 -2.16 3.81
CA THR A 487 28.30 -0.72 3.92
C THR A 487 27.17 0.09 4.56
N HIS A 488 25.91 -0.25 4.28
CA HIS A 488 24.77 0.45 4.87
C HIS A 488 24.66 0.21 6.39
N MET A 489 25.20 -0.90 6.89
CA MET A 489 25.03 -1.36 8.27
C MET A 489 26.27 -1.12 9.14
N GLU A 490 27.33 -0.48 8.61
CA GLU A 490 28.59 -0.23 9.34
C GLU A 490 28.39 0.54 10.67
N LYS A 491 27.31 1.31 10.77
CA LYS A 491 26.95 2.10 11.96
C LYS A 491 25.90 1.43 12.85
N GLU A 492 25.38 0.27 12.46
CA GLU A 492 24.38 -0.46 13.23
C GLU A 492 25.03 -1.37 14.28
N ASP A 493 24.21 -1.89 15.19
CA ASP A 493 24.65 -2.80 16.25
C ASP A 493 25.33 -4.07 15.69
N VAL A 494 26.30 -4.62 16.43
CA VAL A 494 27.09 -5.79 16.05
C VAL A 494 26.19 -7.00 15.74
N ASP A 495 25.09 -7.18 16.47
CA ASP A 495 24.17 -8.29 16.24
C ASP A 495 23.41 -8.15 14.91
N VAL A 496 23.06 -6.91 14.52
CA VAL A 496 22.45 -6.61 13.21
C VAL A 496 23.45 -6.88 12.10
N GLN A 497 24.71 -6.45 12.27
CA GLN A 497 25.78 -6.68 11.30
C GLN A 497 26.04 -8.17 11.10
N ASN A 498 26.18 -8.94 12.19
CA ASN A 498 26.40 -10.39 12.14
C ASN A 498 25.26 -11.12 11.43
N THR A 499 24.01 -10.79 11.76
CA THR A 499 22.83 -11.43 11.14
C THR A 499 22.79 -11.19 9.63
N ILE A 500 23.19 -9.99 9.16
CA ILE A 500 23.26 -9.67 7.74
C ILE A 500 24.42 -10.36 7.04
N MET A 501 25.54 -10.55 7.73
CA MET A 501 26.68 -11.32 7.22
C MET A 501 26.33 -12.79 6.99
N ASP A 502 25.51 -13.36 7.88
CA ASP A 502 25.01 -14.73 7.79
C ASP A 502 23.79 -14.90 6.88
N MET A 503 23.28 -13.81 6.30
CA MET A 503 22.17 -13.84 5.36
C MET A 503 22.50 -14.78 4.18
N LYS A 504 21.52 -15.61 3.80
CA LYS A 504 21.58 -16.47 2.62
C LYS A 504 20.93 -15.77 1.45
N ILE A 505 21.62 -15.76 0.31
CA ILE A 505 21.05 -15.30 -0.95
C ILE A 505 21.34 -16.39 -1.98
N GLU A 506 20.29 -17.07 -2.41
CA GLU A 506 20.40 -18.29 -3.21
C GLU A 506 19.43 -18.24 -4.38
N ILE A 507 19.86 -18.81 -5.51
CA ILE A 507 18.97 -19.06 -6.64
C ILE A 507 18.39 -20.44 -6.41
N VAL A 508 17.09 -20.48 -6.15
CA VAL A 508 16.37 -21.72 -5.87
C VAL A 508 15.57 -22.11 -7.10
N ASN A 509 15.62 -23.39 -7.45
CA ASN A 509 14.77 -23.94 -8.51
C ASN A 509 13.31 -23.89 -8.03
N GLN A 510 12.41 -23.53 -8.94
CA GLN A 510 10.99 -23.50 -8.67
C GLN A 510 10.45 -24.84 -8.14
N LYS A 511 10.97 -25.98 -8.62
CA LYS A 511 10.54 -27.31 -8.16
C LYS A 511 10.82 -27.55 -6.68
N SER A 512 11.99 -27.14 -6.17
CA SER A 512 12.36 -27.32 -4.77
C SER A 512 11.65 -26.36 -3.81
N LEU A 513 10.92 -25.35 -4.31
CA LEU A 513 10.07 -24.47 -3.49
C LEU A 513 8.61 -24.93 -3.43
N GLN A 514 8.24 -25.92 -4.27
CA GLN A 514 6.89 -26.48 -4.29
C GLN A 514 6.73 -27.64 -3.30
N GLU A 515 7.83 -28.35 -3.02
CA GLU A 515 8.00 -29.28 -1.90
C GLU A 515 8.16 -28.49 -0.60
#